data_AF-A0A348TN50-F1
#
_entry.id   AF-A0A348TN50-F1
#
_cell.length_a   1.000
_cell.length_b   1.000
_cell.length_c   1.000
_cell.angle_alpha   90.00
_cell.angle_beta   90.00
_cell.angle_gamma   90.00
#
_symmetry.space_group_name_H-M   'P 1'
#
loop_
_entity.id
_entity.type
_entity.pdbx_description
1 polymer ?
#
loop_
_entity_poly.entity_id
_entity_poly.type
_entity_poly.pdbx_seq_one_letter_code
_entity_poly.pdbx_strand_id
1 'polypeptide(L)'
;MSKLKNIIKQLSDKDSQEIYNSLIICNAEKSAYLLKFLREKQYSDSRIMEELEINQNAFYTLRSRLNEKIEEYLLLQSENPRTDILKKVASIQDIFFTKNKSIIVATLKKLEKDLINYDISSELTIVYKYLKRLHANSPEKYYYSQLYNKHVAYMLALDKTEDLLADYFKTLESFFIQGIHYKNTQLDFLCNEINNVCNLYQSHRLYVYKSAVNIYHRLFIDDDYKKEKESIEDIFNKVNNILDTYKQDTTYYHLRTVFEFLCYEYCLQQKLHEQAEKHYHEVNDYTSALLSNYGFYTFSPLFLYSKIERNRSLNTLADLYEENQVLFLEFENDTHDVGCTLIYMTYRAVVCFFVDKYDEAAKWLNNLLNEHSIKKYPEALLDVKILLALQYCLLRDEELYNSLVSSLQRQVRILGKDELGHITLLIKIMKVSMNEIGKPRFSKISELVEQLKKIEPIGFSVLKMIKPDERFVQQLCAIH
;
A
#
# COMPACT_ATOMS: atom_id res chain seq x y z
N MET A 1 6.54 14.48 -8.01
CA MET A 1 7.27 15.75 -7.76
C MET A 1 7.92 15.82 -6.37
N SER A 2 7.38 15.12 -5.36
CA SER A 2 7.91 15.03 -3.98
C SER A 2 9.07 14.06 -3.80
N LYS A 3 9.18 12.98 -4.59
CA LYS A 3 10.24 11.95 -4.46
C LYS A 3 11.65 12.52 -4.47
N LEU A 4 12.06 13.24 -5.51
CA LEU A 4 13.40 13.81 -5.59
C LEU A 4 13.69 14.79 -4.44
N LYS A 5 12.73 15.64 -4.06
CA LYS A 5 12.91 16.61 -2.98
C LYS A 5 13.00 15.92 -1.61
N ASN A 6 12.26 14.84 -1.40
CA ASN A 6 12.31 14.02 -0.19
C ASN A 6 13.60 13.20 -0.12
N ILE A 7 14.01 12.56 -1.24
CA ILE A 7 15.30 11.86 -1.35
C ILE A 7 16.46 12.83 -1.08
N ILE A 8 16.46 14.01 -1.70
CA ILE A 8 17.51 15.03 -1.50
C ILE A 8 17.56 15.51 -0.05
N LYS A 9 16.41 15.64 0.63
CA LYS A 9 16.33 15.98 2.06
C LYS A 9 16.81 14.86 2.97
N GLN A 10 16.68 13.61 2.54
CA GLN A 10 17.13 12.42 3.29
C GLN A 10 18.64 12.13 3.11
N LEU A 11 19.29 12.71 2.09
CA LEU A 11 20.74 12.62 1.92
C LEU A 11 21.48 13.28 3.10
N SER A 12 22.54 12.66 3.60
CA SER A 12 23.41 13.32 4.59
C SER A 12 24.09 14.57 3.99
N ASP A 13 24.54 15.50 4.83
CA ASP A 13 25.24 16.72 4.34
C ASP A 13 26.51 16.35 3.55
N LYS A 14 27.16 15.25 3.94
CA LYS A 14 28.32 14.71 3.25
C LYS A 14 27.96 14.19 1.85
N ASP A 15 26.90 13.40 1.74
CA ASP A 15 26.49 12.78 0.46
C ASP A 15 26.04 13.82 -0.56
N SER A 16 25.30 14.83 -0.13
CA SER A 16 24.89 15.91 -1.04
C SER A 16 26.06 16.78 -1.48
N GLN A 17 27.06 16.98 -0.63
CA GLN A 17 28.27 17.71 -1.02
C GLN A 17 29.10 16.90 -2.02
N GLU A 18 29.20 15.58 -1.84
CA GLU A 18 29.89 14.69 -2.79
C GLU A 18 29.16 14.62 -4.14
N ILE A 19 27.83 14.47 -4.15
CA ILE A 19 27.03 14.53 -5.39
C ILE A 19 27.19 15.90 -6.06
N TYR A 20 27.10 17.00 -5.30
CA TYR A 20 27.27 18.36 -5.84
C TYR A 20 28.64 18.52 -6.51
N ASN A 21 29.71 18.12 -5.83
CA ASN A 21 31.08 18.18 -6.37
C ASN A 21 31.23 17.30 -7.62
N SER A 22 30.63 16.10 -7.63
CA SER A 22 30.66 15.22 -8.80
C SER A 22 29.98 15.84 -10.01
N LEU A 23 28.87 16.57 -9.82
CA LEU A 23 28.14 17.24 -10.88
C LEU A 23 28.93 18.44 -11.42
N ILE A 24 29.60 19.20 -10.56
CA ILE A 24 30.50 20.30 -10.97
C ILE A 24 31.67 19.76 -11.80
N ILE A 25 32.33 18.68 -11.35
CA ILE A 25 33.46 18.06 -12.07
C ILE A 25 33.03 17.53 -13.45
N CYS A 26 31.80 17.05 -13.59
CA CYS A 26 31.23 16.61 -14.87
C CYS A 26 30.68 17.74 -15.75
N ASN A 27 30.97 19.02 -15.46
CA ASN A 27 30.42 20.19 -16.17
C ASN A 27 28.88 20.25 -16.17
N ALA A 28 28.21 19.67 -15.16
CA ALA A 28 26.76 19.67 -14.99
C ALA A 28 26.31 20.72 -13.96
N GLU A 29 26.78 21.96 -14.11
CA GLU A 29 26.58 23.05 -13.15
C GLU A 29 25.11 23.33 -12.84
N LYS A 30 24.24 23.36 -13.87
CA LYS A 30 22.80 23.59 -13.66
C LYS A 30 22.13 22.50 -12.81
N SER A 31 22.56 21.24 -12.94
CA SER A 31 22.09 20.14 -12.09
C SER A 31 22.62 20.25 -10.67
N ALA A 32 23.87 20.70 -10.50
CA ALA A 32 24.47 20.93 -9.17
C ALA A 32 23.74 22.05 -8.42
N TYR A 33 23.45 23.16 -9.09
CA TYR A 33 22.69 24.26 -8.48
C TYR A 33 21.23 23.88 -8.23
N LEU A 34 20.61 23.06 -9.10
CA LEU A 34 19.29 22.49 -8.83
C LEU A 34 19.26 21.66 -7.54
N LEU A 35 20.24 20.77 -7.33
CA LEU A 35 20.39 20.00 -6.08
C LEU A 35 20.49 20.92 -4.86
N LYS A 36 21.34 21.94 -4.95
CA LYS A 36 21.55 22.92 -3.88
C LYS A 36 20.28 23.71 -3.56
N PHE A 37 19.58 24.19 -4.58
CA PHE A 37 18.32 24.92 -4.40
C PHE A 37 17.24 24.03 -3.80
N LEU A 38 17.11 22.76 -4.22
CA LEU A 38 16.13 21.84 -3.68
C LEU A 38 16.38 21.46 -2.20
N ARG A 39 17.64 21.45 -1.76
CA ARG A 39 18.05 21.10 -0.39
C ARG A 39 18.01 22.29 0.57
N GLU A 40 18.68 23.39 0.22
CA GLU A 40 18.94 24.51 1.15
C GLU A 40 17.83 25.57 1.15
N LYS A 41 17.06 25.68 0.05
CA LYS A 41 16.10 26.76 -0.12
C LYS A 41 14.73 26.20 -0.48
N GLN A 42 13.70 26.48 0.31
CA GLN A 42 12.32 26.09 -0.03
C GLN A 42 11.74 26.96 -1.16
N TYR A 43 12.48 27.14 -2.25
CA TYR A 43 11.98 27.85 -3.42
C TYR A 43 10.92 27.01 -4.15
N SER A 44 9.95 27.71 -4.74
CA SER A 44 9.00 27.13 -5.67
C SER A 44 9.71 26.78 -6.97
N ASP A 45 9.23 25.76 -7.68
CA ASP A 45 9.80 25.33 -8.96
C ASP A 45 9.88 26.50 -9.95
N SER A 46 8.91 27.42 -9.94
CA SER A 46 8.89 28.66 -10.73
C SER A 46 10.11 29.56 -10.46
N ARG A 47 10.45 29.74 -9.18
CA ARG A 47 11.57 30.59 -8.77
C ARG A 47 12.92 29.92 -9.05
N ILE A 48 12.98 28.59 -8.96
CA ILE A 48 14.18 27.82 -9.33
C ILE A 48 14.42 27.89 -10.84
N MET A 49 13.36 27.84 -11.66
CA MET A 49 13.47 27.98 -13.12
C MET A 49 13.99 29.37 -13.54
N GLU A 50 13.56 30.42 -12.84
CA GLU A 50 14.05 31.79 -13.03
C GLU A 50 15.54 31.93 -12.67
N GLU A 51 15.94 31.45 -11.48
CA GLU A 51 17.34 31.52 -11.00
C GLU A 51 18.32 30.67 -11.83
N LEU A 52 17.85 29.59 -12.44
CA LEU A 52 18.66 28.72 -13.31
C LEU A 52 18.61 29.13 -14.80
N GLU A 53 17.80 30.14 -15.14
CA GLU A 53 17.54 30.60 -16.50
C GLU A 53 17.20 29.43 -17.45
N ILE A 54 16.18 28.64 -17.11
CA ILE A 54 15.75 27.46 -17.87
C ILE A 54 14.23 27.43 -18.08
N ASN A 55 13.82 26.92 -19.24
CA ASN A 55 12.41 26.69 -19.54
C ASN A 55 11.87 25.43 -18.85
N GLN A 56 10.55 25.29 -18.83
CA GLN A 56 9.86 24.20 -18.13
C GLN A 56 10.27 22.80 -18.63
N ASN A 57 10.49 22.63 -19.93
CA ASN A 57 10.92 21.34 -20.50
C ASN A 57 12.35 20.99 -20.05
N ALA A 58 13.28 21.95 -20.12
CA ALA A 58 14.66 21.78 -19.67
C ALA A 58 14.73 21.52 -18.16
N PHE A 59 13.85 22.14 -17.37
CA PHE A 59 13.74 21.87 -15.93
C PHE A 59 13.35 20.42 -15.63
N TYR A 60 12.32 19.87 -16.31
CA TYR A 60 11.93 18.47 -16.12
C TYR A 60 13.02 17.49 -16.56
N THR A 61 13.71 17.76 -17.69
CA THR A 61 14.83 16.93 -18.14
C THR A 61 16.01 16.97 -17.17
N LEU A 62 16.38 18.15 -16.67
CA LEU A 62 17.42 18.30 -15.65
C LEU A 62 17.06 17.55 -14.37
N ARG A 63 15.79 17.61 -13.96
CA ARG A 63 15.28 16.94 -12.76
C ARG A 63 15.33 15.41 -12.87
N SER A 64 14.90 14.86 -14.00
CA SER A 64 14.96 13.41 -14.28
C SER A 64 16.42 12.91 -14.27
N ARG A 65 17.33 13.60 -14.97
CA ARG A 65 18.76 13.26 -14.97
C ARG A 65 19.41 13.38 -13.59
N LEU A 66 19.01 14.38 -12.81
CA LEU A 66 19.48 14.53 -11.43
C LEU A 66 19.00 13.37 -10.55
N ASN A 67 17.76 12.91 -10.74
CA ASN A 67 17.24 11.74 -10.01
C ASN A 67 18.03 10.47 -10.37
N GLU A 68 18.26 10.20 -11.66
CA GLU A 68 19.07 9.07 -12.12
C GLU A 68 20.49 9.09 -11.53
N LYS A 69 21.13 10.26 -11.51
CA LYS A 69 22.46 10.47 -10.89
C LYS A 69 22.46 10.22 -9.38
N ILE A 70 21.41 10.63 -8.68
CA ILE A 70 21.29 10.39 -7.23
C ILE A 70 21.02 8.91 -6.97
N GLU A 71 20.18 8.27 -7.76
CA GLU A 71 19.93 6.83 -7.68
C GLU A 71 21.21 6.03 -7.97
N GLU A 72 21.95 6.38 -9.02
CA GLU A 72 23.25 5.78 -9.35
C GLU A 72 24.27 5.99 -8.21
N TYR A 73 24.32 7.19 -7.63
CA TYR A 73 25.19 7.47 -6.49
C TYR A 73 24.79 6.70 -5.23
N LEU A 74 23.50 6.59 -4.93
CA LEU A 74 22.98 5.78 -3.83
C LEU A 74 23.25 4.29 -4.05
N LEU A 75 23.19 3.82 -5.30
CA LEU A 75 23.57 2.46 -5.69
C LEU A 75 25.09 2.25 -5.58
N LEU A 76 25.93 3.24 -5.86
CA LEU A 76 27.38 3.15 -5.72
C LEU A 76 27.83 3.23 -4.24
N GLN A 77 27.21 4.10 -3.45
CA GLN A 77 27.35 4.13 -1.98
C GLN A 77 26.76 2.89 -1.32
N SER A 78 25.89 2.16 -2.02
CA SER A 78 25.48 0.80 -1.66
C SER A 78 26.54 -0.27 -1.97
N GLU A 79 27.82 0.09 -1.97
CA GLU A 79 28.89 -0.74 -1.37
C GLU A 79 28.59 -0.97 0.13
N ASN A 80 27.45 -1.62 0.36
CA ASN A 80 26.93 -2.01 1.64
C ASN A 80 27.87 -3.12 2.15
N PRO A 81 28.28 -3.11 3.43
CA PRO A 81 28.98 -4.24 4.03
C PRO A 81 28.26 -5.58 3.75
N ARG A 82 26.92 -5.56 3.58
CA ARG A 82 26.16 -6.70 3.08
C ARG A 82 26.59 -7.16 1.67
N THR A 83 26.68 -6.27 0.69
CA THR A 83 27.11 -6.59 -0.69
C THR A 83 28.50 -7.22 -0.71
N ASP A 84 29.42 -6.72 0.11
CA ASP A 84 30.76 -7.30 0.25
C ASP A 84 30.75 -8.69 0.88
N ILE A 85 29.91 -8.90 1.89
CA ILE A 85 29.70 -10.22 2.49
C ILE A 85 29.10 -11.18 1.45
N LEU A 86 28.11 -10.76 0.67
CA LEU A 86 27.48 -11.56 -0.37
C LEU A 86 28.49 -11.93 -1.48
N LYS A 87 29.31 -10.99 -1.93
CA LYS A 87 30.42 -11.27 -2.88
C LYS A 87 31.38 -12.32 -2.32
N LYS A 88 31.74 -12.21 -1.03
CA LYS A 88 32.59 -13.20 -0.36
C LYS A 88 31.91 -14.57 -0.26
N VAL A 89 30.62 -14.63 0.05
CA VAL A 89 29.83 -15.87 0.06
C VAL A 89 29.81 -16.52 -1.32
N ALA A 90 29.57 -15.74 -2.38
CA ALA A 90 29.58 -16.24 -3.76
C ALA A 90 30.95 -16.84 -4.14
N SER A 91 32.05 -16.24 -3.66
CA SER A 91 33.41 -16.75 -3.89
C SER A 91 33.80 -17.99 -3.08
N ILE A 92 32.95 -18.49 -2.17
CA ILE A 92 33.28 -19.64 -1.29
C ILE A 92 33.66 -20.86 -2.12
N GLN A 93 32.96 -21.11 -3.24
CA GLN A 93 33.22 -22.26 -4.09
C GLN A 93 34.65 -22.22 -4.65
N ASP A 94 35.10 -21.07 -5.15
CA ASP A 94 36.45 -20.91 -5.69
C ASP A 94 37.51 -20.98 -4.61
N ILE A 95 37.27 -20.33 -3.46
CA ILE A 95 38.16 -20.34 -2.31
C ILE A 95 38.33 -21.77 -1.76
N PHE A 96 37.26 -22.56 -1.78
CA PHE A 96 37.26 -23.95 -1.32
C PHE A 96 38.23 -24.84 -2.10
N PHE A 97 38.39 -24.62 -3.40
CA PHE A 97 39.31 -25.39 -4.25
C PHE A 97 40.73 -24.80 -4.34
N THR A 98 40.92 -23.53 -4.00
CA THR A 98 42.21 -22.82 -4.22
C THR A 98 43.02 -22.53 -2.96
N LYS A 99 42.41 -22.53 -1.77
CA LYS A 99 43.08 -22.17 -0.50
C LYS A 99 43.32 -23.38 0.40
N ASN A 100 44.26 -23.24 1.34
CA ASN A 100 44.51 -24.26 2.36
C ASN A 100 43.33 -24.37 3.35
N LYS A 101 43.05 -25.60 3.80
CA LYS A 101 41.93 -25.91 4.71
C LYS A 101 41.82 -24.98 5.93
N SER A 102 42.92 -24.70 6.62
CA SER A 102 42.93 -23.82 7.80
C SER A 102 42.50 -22.39 7.48
N ILE A 103 42.90 -21.87 6.32
CA ILE A 103 42.54 -20.53 5.86
C ILE A 103 41.05 -20.48 5.52
N ILE A 104 40.54 -21.49 4.79
CA ILE A 104 39.12 -21.56 4.42
C ILE A 104 38.23 -21.64 5.66
N VAL A 105 38.58 -22.49 6.64
CA VAL A 105 37.81 -22.62 7.88
C VAL A 105 37.79 -21.29 8.64
N ALA A 106 38.92 -20.58 8.75
CA ALA A 106 38.98 -19.27 9.38
C ALA A 106 38.10 -18.23 8.65
N THR A 107 38.15 -18.21 7.32
CA THR A 107 37.31 -17.34 6.48
C THR A 107 35.83 -17.65 6.66
N LEU A 108 35.42 -18.92 6.63
CA LEU A 108 34.03 -19.34 6.80
C LEU A 108 33.49 -19.04 8.20
N LYS A 109 34.29 -19.24 9.26
CA LYS A 109 33.90 -18.84 10.64
C LYS A 109 33.77 -17.33 10.80
N LYS A 110 34.57 -16.55 10.06
CA LYS A 110 34.40 -15.09 10.02
C LYS A 110 33.11 -14.72 9.29
N LEU A 111 32.86 -15.30 8.12
CA LEU A 111 31.62 -15.09 7.36
C LEU A 111 30.38 -15.53 8.13
N GLU A 112 30.43 -16.62 8.88
CA GLU A 112 29.36 -17.05 9.79
C GLU A 112 28.99 -15.95 10.79
N LYS A 113 29.99 -15.37 11.47
CA LYS A 113 29.77 -14.26 12.41
C LYS A 113 29.20 -13.03 11.71
N ASP A 114 29.77 -12.66 10.56
CA ASP A 114 29.33 -11.49 9.80
C ASP A 114 27.87 -11.69 9.35
N LEU A 115 27.53 -12.84 8.76
CA LEU A 115 26.16 -13.16 8.33
C LEU A 115 25.15 -13.15 9.49
N ILE A 116 25.52 -13.68 10.66
CA ILE A 116 24.67 -13.61 11.86
C ILE A 116 24.48 -12.16 12.31
N ASN A 117 25.54 -11.35 12.33
CA ASN A 117 25.48 -9.96 12.77
C ASN A 117 24.61 -9.09 11.85
N TYR A 118 24.63 -9.36 10.54
CA TYR A 118 23.82 -8.65 9.55
C TYR A 118 22.46 -9.31 9.27
N ASP A 119 22.09 -10.37 10.00
CA ASP A 119 20.84 -11.13 9.84
C ASP A 119 20.62 -11.72 8.42
N ILE A 120 21.69 -12.10 7.75
CA ILE A 120 21.67 -12.65 6.39
C ILE A 120 21.53 -14.19 6.47
N SER A 121 20.31 -14.64 6.79
CA SER A 121 20.04 -16.05 7.12
C SER A 121 20.07 -17.01 5.92
N SER A 122 19.73 -16.55 4.71
CA SER A 122 19.71 -17.37 3.48
C SER A 122 21.09 -17.93 3.12
N GLU A 123 22.11 -17.08 3.17
CA GLU A 123 23.49 -17.36 2.80
C GLU A 123 24.22 -18.17 3.87
N LEU A 124 23.75 -18.12 5.12
CA LEU A 124 24.31 -18.89 6.21
C LEU A 124 24.20 -20.41 5.97
N THR A 125 23.18 -20.84 5.24
CA THR A 125 23.02 -22.23 4.79
C THR A 125 24.19 -22.69 3.91
N ILE A 126 24.70 -21.81 3.04
CA ILE A 126 25.84 -22.07 2.17
C ILE A 126 27.10 -22.23 3.02
N VAL A 127 27.32 -21.33 3.98
CA VAL A 127 28.47 -21.40 4.89
C VAL A 127 28.48 -22.70 5.69
N TYR A 128 27.35 -23.10 6.29
CA TYR A 128 27.25 -24.36 7.04
C TYR A 128 27.44 -25.59 6.17
N LYS A 129 26.96 -25.57 4.91
CA LYS A 129 27.20 -26.66 3.95
C LYS A 129 28.69 -26.90 3.72
N TYR A 130 29.47 -25.83 3.53
CA TYR A 130 30.91 -25.93 3.30
C TYR A 130 31.69 -26.25 4.58
N LEU A 131 31.33 -25.68 5.73
CA LEU A 131 31.90 -26.05 7.03
C LEU A 131 31.70 -27.55 7.33
N LYS A 132 30.48 -28.07 7.15
CA LYS A 132 30.17 -29.51 7.28
C LYS A 132 31.07 -30.38 6.40
N ARG A 133 31.36 -29.96 5.16
CA ARG A 133 32.23 -30.68 4.22
C ARG A 133 33.70 -30.66 4.65
N LEU A 134 34.23 -29.50 5.05
CA LEU A 134 35.63 -29.37 5.52
C LEU A 134 35.90 -30.20 6.78
N HIS A 135 34.89 -30.35 7.62
CA HIS A 135 34.95 -31.08 8.88
C HIS A 135 34.57 -32.56 8.74
N ALA A 136 34.49 -33.13 7.52
CA ALA A 136 33.98 -34.48 7.26
C ALA A 136 34.61 -35.63 8.09
N ASN A 137 35.88 -35.47 8.49
CA ASN A 137 36.65 -36.45 9.29
C ASN A 137 36.89 -35.98 10.73
N SER A 138 36.12 -35.00 11.21
CA SER A 138 36.25 -34.43 12.56
C SER A 138 34.92 -34.48 13.31
N PRO A 139 34.91 -34.51 14.65
CA PRO A 139 33.68 -34.50 15.44
C PRO A 139 32.81 -33.26 15.19
N GLU A 140 33.41 -32.15 14.76
CA GLU A 140 32.71 -30.90 14.38
C GLU A 140 31.74 -31.08 13.20
N LYS A 141 31.87 -32.16 12.41
CA LYS A 141 30.91 -32.48 11.33
C LYS A 141 29.48 -32.55 11.84
N TYR A 142 29.27 -33.18 12.99
CA TYR A 142 27.94 -33.40 13.55
C TYR A 142 27.29 -32.07 13.94
N TYR A 143 28.06 -31.21 14.62
CA TYR A 143 27.65 -29.86 15.00
C TYR A 143 27.21 -29.03 13.77
N TYR A 144 28.06 -28.92 12.75
CA TYR A 144 27.72 -28.17 11.54
C TYR A 144 26.60 -28.84 10.72
N SER A 145 26.42 -30.16 10.83
CA SER A 145 25.27 -30.83 10.22
C SER A 145 23.96 -30.50 10.91
N GLN A 146 23.93 -30.37 12.24
CA GLN A 146 22.74 -29.92 12.96
C GLN A 146 22.39 -28.47 12.60
N LEU A 147 23.40 -27.57 12.58
CA LEU A 147 23.19 -26.18 12.18
C LEU A 147 22.67 -26.06 10.75
N TYR A 148 23.27 -26.79 9.80
CA TYR A 148 22.79 -26.84 8.43
C TYR A 148 21.33 -27.29 8.35
N ASN A 149 20.97 -28.41 8.99
CA ASN A 149 19.60 -28.93 8.96
C ASN A 149 18.60 -27.95 9.59
N LYS A 150 18.98 -27.29 10.70
CA LYS A 150 18.15 -26.27 11.37
C LYS A 150 17.89 -25.09 10.45
N HIS A 151 18.91 -24.58 9.76
CA HIS A 151 18.75 -23.46 8.83
C HIS A 151 17.97 -23.82 7.58
N VAL A 152 18.13 -25.03 7.04
CA VAL A 152 17.31 -25.52 5.93
C VAL A 152 15.83 -25.56 6.33
N ALA A 153 15.52 -26.12 7.50
CA ALA A 153 14.15 -26.18 8.00
C ALA A 153 13.55 -24.78 8.25
N TYR A 154 14.37 -23.85 8.75
CA TYR A 154 13.99 -22.46 8.93
C TYR A 154 13.68 -21.74 7.60
N MET A 155 14.53 -21.90 6.58
CA MET A 155 14.29 -21.30 5.26
C MET A 155 13.01 -21.84 4.63
N LEU A 156 12.77 -23.15 4.71
CA LEU A 156 11.51 -23.74 4.23
C LEU A 156 10.28 -23.20 4.97
N ALA A 157 10.41 -22.90 6.26
CA ALA A 157 9.33 -22.30 7.04
C ALA A 157 9.10 -20.83 6.66
N LEU A 158 10.16 -20.08 6.36
CA LEU A 158 10.07 -18.72 5.84
C LEU A 158 9.35 -18.69 4.49
N ASP A 159 9.83 -19.47 3.52
CA ASP A 159 9.23 -19.54 2.17
C ASP A 159 7.75 -19.92 2.26
N LYS A 160 7.42 -20.97 3.04
CA LYS A 160 6.02 -21.36 3.27
C LYS A 160 5.19 -20.24 3.89
N THR A 161 5.76 -19.46 4.81
CA THR A 161 5.04 -18.36 5.47
C THR A 161 4.80 -17.22 4.48
N GLU A 162 5.74 -16.92 3.59
CA GLU A 162 5.59 -15.90 2.55
C GLU A 162 4.51 -16.30 1.53
N ASP A 163 4.45 -17.58 1.13
CA ASP A 163 3.36 -18.10 0.30
C ASP A 163 1.99 -17.94 1.00
N LEU A 164 1.91 -18.35 2.27
CA LEU A 164 0.68 -18.22 3.06
C LEU A 164 0.25 -16.76 3.27
N LEU A 165 1.21 -15.84 3.42
CA LEU A 165 0.94 -14.39 3.50
C LEU A 165 0.27 -13.89 2.22
N ALA A 166 0.83 -14.25 1.06
CA ALA A 166 0.28 -13.89 -0.25
C ALA A 166 -1.15 -14.42 -0.42
N ASP A 167 -1.37 -15.69 -0.08
CA ASP A 167 -2.69 -16.33 -0.13
C ASP A 167 -3.69 -15.66 0.83
N TYR A 168 -3.25 -15.27 2.03
CA TYR A 168 -4.08 -14.56 2.99
C TYR A 168 -4.55 -13.21 2.44
N PHE A 169 -3.64 -12.35 1.95
CA PHE A 169 -4.02 -11.03 1.46
C PHE A 169 -4.84 -11.07 0.17
N LYS A 170 -4.56 -12.03 -0.72
CA LYS A 170 -5.39 -12.27 -1.91
C LYS A 170 -6.81 -12.76 -1.56
N THR A 171 -6.92 -13.62 -0.55
CA THR A 171 -8.22 -14.07 -0.04
C THR A 171 -8.96 -12.92 0.63
N LEU A 172 -8.25 -12.05 1.35
CA LEU A 172 -8.80 -10.87 2.01
C LEU A 172 -9.34 -9.86 1.00
N GLU A 173 -8.58 -9.58 -0.06
CA GLU A 173 -9.02 -8.75 -1.18
C GLU A 173 -10.33 -9.29 -1.77
N SER A 174 -10.35 -10.57 -2.12
CA SER A 174 -11.55 -11.22 -2.70
C SER A 174 -12.76 -11.12 -1.78
N PHE A 175 -12.54 -11.31 -0.47
CA PHE A 175 -13.56 -11.15 0.56
C PHE A 175 -14.10 -9.71 0.61
N PHE A 176 -13.22 -8.71 0.56
CA PHE A 176 -13.61 -7.31 0.59
C PHE A 176 -14.45 -6.91 -0.63
N ILE A 177 -14.07 -7.39 -1.83
CA ILE A 177 -14.79 -7.08 -3.07
C ILE A 177 -16.16 -7.78 -3.13
N GLN A 178 -16.26 -9.02 -2.64
CA GLN A 178 -17.47 -9.84 -2.74
C GLN A 178 -18.50 -9.56 -1.66
N GLY A 179 -18.12 -8.98 -0.51
CA GLY A 179 -19.03 -8.84 0.63
C GLY A 179 -19.18 -10.11 1.48
N ILE A 180 -19.67 -9.95 2.71
CA ILE A 180 -19.70 -10.94 3.81
C ILE A 180 -20.89 -11.91 3.64
N HIS A 181 -21.04 -12.53 2.47
CA HIS A 181 -21.91 -13.72 2.39
C HIS A 181 -21.22 -14.98 2.94
N TYR A 182 -19.94 -14.88 3.32
CA TYR A 182 -19.20 -15.94 3.98
C TYR A 182 -18.49 -15.40 5.22
N LYS A 183 -18.89 -15.84 6.42
CA LYS A 183 -17.96 -15.87 7.55
C LYS A 183 -16.73 -16.65 7.06
N ASN A 184 -15.60 -15.98 6.90
CA ASN A 184 -14.56 -16.49 6.02
C ASN A 184 -13.68 -17.49 6.77
N THR A 185 -14.20 -18.70 6.95
CA THR A 185 -13.50 -19.87 7.50
C THR A 185 -12.12 -20.05 6.85
N GLN A 186 -11.96 -19.63 5.59
CA GLN A 186 -10.67 -19.67 4.89
C GLN A 186 -9.67 -18.64 5.43
N LEU A 187 -10.09 -17.40 5.71
CA LEU A 187 -9.21 -16.40 6.33
C LEU A 187 -8.82 -16.80 7.75
N ASP A 188 -9.77 -17.34 8.53
CA ASP A 188 -9.48 -17.88 9.87
C ASP A 188 -8.49 -19.03 9.78
N PHE A 189 -8.69 -19.94 8.83
CA PHE A 189 -7.80 -21.08 8.58
C PHE A 189 -6.39 -20.61 8.22
N LEU A 190 -6.24 -19.71 7.26
CA LEU A 190 -4.93 -19.17 6.82
C LEU A 190 -4.23 -18.44 7.96
N CYS A 191 -4.94 -17.59 8.71
CA CYS A 191 -4.40 -16.89 9.87
C CYS A 191 -3.90 -17.89 10.94
N ASN A 192 -4.68 -18.94 11.20
CA ASN A 192 -4.27 -20.01 12.13
C ASN A 192 -3.07 -20.82 11.60
N GLU A 193 -3.02 -21.11 10.30
CA GLU A 193 -1.90 -21.83 9.69
C GLU A 193 -0.59 -21.03 9.78
N ILE A 194 -0.62 -19.74 9.46
CA ILE A 194 0.52 -18.82 9.60
C ILE A 194 1.01 -18.81 11.05
N ASN A 195 0.08 -18.68 12.01
CA ASN A 195 0.42 -18.73 13.43
C ASN A 195 1.08 -20.06 13.82
N ASN A 196 0.56 -21.19 13.33
CA ASN A 196 1.12 -22.52 13.61
C ASN A 196 2.54 -22.66 13.06
N VAL A 197 2.77 -22.31 11.79
CA VAL A 197 4.10 -22.39 11.16
C VAL A 197 5.10 -21.49 11.88
N CYS A 198 4.70 -20.25 12.20
CA CYS A 198 5.60 -19.30 12.84
C CYS A 198 5.91 -19.66 14.31
N ASN A 199 5.02 -20.38 15.00
CA ASN A 199 5.27 -20.80 16.39
C ASN A 199 6.22 -21.99 16.52
N LEU A 200 6.48 -22.73 15.43
CA LEU A 200 7.47 -23.82 15.41
C LEU A 200 8.91 -23.32 15.53
N TYR A 201 9.17 -22.04 15.19
CA TYR A 201 10.50 -21.47 15.13
C TYR A 201 10.58 -20.14 15.87
N GLN A 202 11.57 -19.98 16.74
CA GLN A 202 11.88 -18.69 17.36
C GLN A 202 12.64 -17.81 16.36
N SER A 203 11.89 -17.01 15.60
CA SER A 203 12.42 -16.12 14.57
C SER A 203 11.74 -14.77 14.66
N HIS A 204 12.54 -13.71 14.70
CA HIS A 204 12.03 -12.34 14.70
C HIS A 204 11.35 -12.00 13.35
N ARG A 205 11.85 -12.53 12.22
CA ARG A 205 11.20 -12.37 10.89
C ARG A 205 9.82 -13.02 10.81
N LEU A 206 9.72 -14.27 11.27
CA LEU A 206 8.43 -14.98 11.33
C LEU A 206 7.47 -14.30 12.32
N TYR A 207 8.01 -13.71 13.38
CA TYR A 207 7.22 -12.88 14.29
C TYR A 207 6.67 -11.63 13.59
N VAL A 208 7.47 -10.90 12.82
CA VAL A 208 7.00 -9.71 12.08
C VAL A 208 5.90 -10.10 11.08
N TYR A 209 6.10 -11.17 10.30
CA TYR A 209 5.11 -11.68 9.34
C TYR A 209 3.78 -12.07 9.99
N LYS A 210 3.81 -12.91 11.03
CA LYS A 210 2.57 -13.29 11.73
C LYS A 210 1.89 -12.09 12.40
N SER A 211 2.67 -11.12 12.87
CA SER A 211 2.14 -9.91 13.53
C SER A 211 1.35 -9.05 12.55
N ALA A 212 1.85 -8.83 11.33
CA ALA A 212 1.12 -8.10 10.29
C ALA A 212 -0.26 -8.74 10.03
N VAL A 213 -0.31 -10.06 9.86
CA VAL A 213 -1.58 -10.80 9.63
C VAL A 213 -2.50 -10.73 10.84
N ASN A 214 -1.99 -10.98 12.05
CA ASN A 214 -2.81 -10.97 13.26
C ASN A 214 -3.43 -9.60 13.53
N ILE A 215 -2.68 -8.51 13.30
CA ILE A 215 -3.22 -7.15 13.41
C ILE A 215 -4.30 -6.96 12.35
N TYR A 216 -4.01 -7.24 11.07
CA TYR A 216 -4.99 -7.11 9.99
C TYR A 216 -6.29 -7.88 10.26
N HIS A 217 -6.16 -9.13 10.66
CA HIS A 217 -7.29 -10.02 10.92
C HIS A 217 -8.18 -9.47 12.04
N ARG A 218 -7.56 -8.95 13.11
CA ARG A 218 -8.28 -8.32 14.22
C ARG A 218 -8.91 -6.99 13.87
N LEU A 219 -8.29 -6.19 13.00
CA LEU A 219 -8.83 -4.89 12.62
C LEU A 219 -9.99 -5.03 11.62
N PHE A 220 -9.91 -5.96 10.67
CA PHE A 220 -10.78 -5.93 9.49
C PHE A 220 -11.68 -7.15 9.31
N ILE A 221 -11.45 -8.24 10.04
CA ILE A 221 -12.19 -9.51 9.85
C ILE A 221 -12.99 -9.91 11.07
N ASP A 222 -12.33 -10.12 12.20
CA ASP A 222 -12.97 -10.67 13.39
C ASP A 222 -12.44 -10.01 14.66
N ASP A 223 -13.22 -9.05 15.18
CA ASP A 223 -12.99 -8.38 16.47
C ASP A 223 -12.99 -9.40 17.63
N ASP A 224 -13.74 -10.51 17.48
CA ASP A 224 -13.84 -11.61 18.43
C ASP A 224 -12.72 -12.66 18.26
N TYR A 225 -11.72 -12.42 17.38
CA TYR A 225 -10.49 -13.21 17.26
C TYR A 225 -9.58 -13.04 18.49
N LYS A 226 -10.13 -13.53 19.61
CA LYS A 226 -9.71 -13.83 20.97
C LYS A 226 -8.84 -12.84 21.75
N LYS A 227 -9.45 -12.44 22.88
CA LYS A 227 -8.92 -11.91 24.16
C LYS A 227 -7.79 -12.73 24.84
N GLU A 228 -7.37 -13.86 24.28
CA GLU A 228 -6.33 -14.74 24.84
C GLU A 228 -4.94 -14.52 24.19
N LYS A 229 -4.83 -13.57 23.25
CA LYS A 229 -3.59 -13.25 22.53
C LYS A 229 -2.95 -11.98 23.07
N GLU A 230 -1.69 -11.79 22.69
CA GLU A 230 -0.93 -10.56 22.90
C GLU A 230 -1.74 -9.33 22.42
N SER A 231 -1.67 -8.22 23.16
CA SER A 231 -2.34 -6.97 22.78
C SER A 231 -1.75 -6.41 21.47
N ILE A 232 -2.52 -5.61 20.71
CA ILE A 232 -1.99 -5.04 19.45
C ILE A 232 -0.83 -4.09 19.77
N GLU A 233 -0.94 -3.37 20.88
CA GLU A 233 0.04 -2.42 21.41
C GLU A 233 1.36 -3.12 21.76
N ASP A 234 1.30 -4.28 22.43
CA ASP A 234 2.48 -5.08 22.72
C ASP A 234 3.12 -5.63 21.43
N ILE A 235 2.30 -6.06 20.47
CA ILE A 235 2.78 -6.47 19.15
C ILE A 235 3.53 -5.32 18.47
N PHE A 236 2.94 -4.11 18.40
CA PHE A 236 3.59 -2.94 17.81
C PHE A 236 4.91 -2.61 18.51
N ASN A 237 4.94 -2.61 19.85
CA ASN A 237 6.16 -2.37 20.61
C ASN A 237 7.26 -3.38 20.28
N LYS A 238 6.92 -4.68 20.21
CA LYS A 238 7.90 -5.72 19.86
C LYS A 238 8.36 -5.63 18.41
N VAL A 239 7.44 -5.38 17.47
CA VAL A 239 7.81 -5.20 16.07
C VAL A 239 8.72 -3.99 15.91
N ASN A 240 8.38 -2.84 16.49
CA ASN A 240 9.21 -1.64 16.43
C ASN A 240 10.61 -1.89 17.00
N ASN A 241 10.73 -2.60 18.12
CA ASN A 241 12.02 -3.00 18.67
C ASN A 241 12.82 -3.90 17.71
N ILE A 242 12.17 -4.84 17.02
CA ILE A 242 12.81 -5.67 15.99
C ILE A 242 13.28 -4.81 14.81
N LEU A 243 12.39 -3.99 14.24
CA LEU A 243 12.72 -3.12 13.10
C LEU A 243 13.85 -2.13 13.44
N ASP A 244 13.92 -1.68 14.70
CA ASP A 244 14.98 -0.79 15.18
C ASP A 244 16.30 -1.49 15.51
N THR A 245 16.24 -2.75 15.91
CA THR A 245 17.44 -3.57 16.12
C THR A 245 18.11 -3.92 14.79
N TYR A 246 17.30 -4.18 13.76
CA TYR A 246 17.74 -4.65 12.44
C TYR A 246 17.51 -3.59 11.35
N LYS A 247 17.87 -2.32 11.62
CA LYS A 247 17.64 -1.17 10.71
C LYS A 247 18.28 -1.29 9.32
N GLN A 248 19.34 -2.09 9.21
CA GLN A 248 20.05 -2.31 7.94
C GLN A 248 19.36 -3.39 7.09
N ASP A 249 18.31 -4.03 7.62
CA ASP A 249 17.53 -5.00 6.89
C ASP A 249 16.56 -4.34 5.91
N THR A 250 16.73 -4.66 4.63
CA THR A 250 15.93 -4.11 3.53
C THR A 250 14.46 -4.49 3.66
N THR A 251 14.16 -5.73 4.06
CA THR A 251 12.78 -6.18 4.25
C THR A 251 12.13 -5.38 5.38
N TYR A 252 12.85 -5.17 6.49
CA TYR A 252 12.32 -4.38 7.62
C TYR A 252 12.19 -2.90 7.35
N TYR A 253 13.11 -2.34 6.56
CA TYR A 253 12.97 -0.98 6.06
C TYR A 253 11.64 -0.79 5.32
N HIS A 254 11.31 -1.72 4.40
CA HIS A 254 10.06 -1.66 3.65
C HIS A 254 8.83 -1.95 4.51
N LEU A 255 8.87 -3.00 5.35
CA LEU A 255 7.76 -3.38 6.21
C LEU A 255 7.39 -2.32 7.24
N ARG A 256 8.31 -1.41 7.60
CA ARG A 256 7.97 -0.25 8.44
C ARG A 256 6.77 0.50 7.90
N THR A 257 6.71 0.75 6.59
CA THR A 257 5.58 1.43 5.92
C THR A 257 4.25 0.68 6.13
N VAL A 258 4.29 -0.66 6.10
CA VAL A 258 3.11 -1.50 6.35
C VAL A 258 2.65 -1.36 7.81
N PHE A 259 3.59 -1.35 8.76
CA PHE A 259 3.25 -1.17 10.17
C PHE A 259 2.80 0.25 10.51
N GLU A 260 3.32 1.30 9.84
CA GLU A 260 2.80 2.66 9.97
C GLU A 260 1.33 2.75 9.50
N PHE A 261 1.01 2.09 8.38
CA PHE A 261 -0.37 1.95 7.90
C PHE A 261 -1.25 1.22 8.93
N LEU A 262 -0.79 0.09 9.48
CA LEU A 262 -1.53 -0.66 10.49
C LEU A 262 -1.73 0.14 11.80
N CYS A 263 -0.72 0.89 12.23
CA CYS A 263 -0.81 1.80 13.38
C CYS A 263 -1.87 2.88 13.15
N TYR A 264 -1.89 3.48 11.95
CA TYR A 264 -2.90 4.46 11.58
C TYR A 264 -4.32 3.89 11.67
N GLU A 265 -4.57 2.74 11.04
CA GLU A 265 -5.89 2.10 11.04
C GLU A 265 -6.32 1.67 12.45
N TYR A 266 -5.39 1.12 13.24
CA TYR A 266 -5.66 0.80 14.63
C TYR A 266 -6.03 2.05 15.46
N CYS A 267 -5.28 3.14 15.31
CA CYS A 267 -5.58 4.40 16.01
C CYS A 267 -6.96 4.96 15.63
N LEU A 268 -7.35 4.84 14.35
CA LEU A 268 -8.69 5.23 13.90
C LEU A 268 -9.79 4.42 14.57
N GLN A 269 -9.64 3.10 14.66
CA GLN A 269 -10.61 2.22 15.33
C GLN A 269 -10.74 2.52 16.83
N GLN A 270 -9.62 2.84 17.49
CA GLN A 270 -9.61 3.27 18.89
C GLN A 270 -10.05 4.72 19.10
N LYS A 271 -10.39 5.47 18.03
CA LYS A 271 -10.77 6.89 18.06
C LYS A 271 -9.67 7.81 18.62
N LEU A 272 -8.40 7.40 18.49
CA LEU A 272 -7.22 8.15 18.92
C LEU A 272 -6.72 9.07 17.79
N HIS A 273 -7.52 10.08 17.45
CA HIS A 273 -7.31 10.94 16.27
C HIS A 273 -5.95 11.67 16.26
N GLU A 274 -5.47 12.16 17.40
CA GLU A 274 -4.17 12.85 17.48
C GLU A 274 -2.98 11.92 17.20
N GLN A 275 -3.09 10.65 17.61
CA GLN A 275 -2.05 9.66 17.35
C GLN A 275 -2.10 9.19 15.90
N ALA A 276 -3.32 8.97 15.37
CA ALA A 276 -3.54 8.61 13.98
C ALA A 276 -2.89 9.64 13.03
N GLU A 277 -2.99 10.94 13.33
CA GLU A 277 -2.47 11.99 12.46
C GLU A 277 -0.94 11.91 12.26
N LYS A 278 -0.19 11.46 13.27
CA LYS A 278 1.27 11.26 13.16
C LYS A 278 1.60 10.21 12.11
N HIS A 279 0.87 9.10 12.13
CA HIS A 279 1.05 7.99 11.19
C HIS A 279 0.49 8.33 9.81
N TYR A 280 -0.60 9.11 9.73
CA TYR A 280 -1.24 9.50 8.47
C TYR A 280 -0.26 10.14 7.49
N HIS A 281 0.55 11.11 7.92
CA HIS A 281 1.46 11.81 7.03
C HIS A 281 2.49 10.88 6.38
N GLU A 282 3.05 9.96 7.16
CA GLU A 282 4.02 8.99 6.65
C GLU A 282 3.36 8.06 5.62
N VAL A 283 2.21 7.50 5.95
CA VAL A 283 1.46 6.59 5.06
C VAL A 283 1.00 7.32 3.79
N ASN A 284 0.57 8.57 3.93
CA ASN A 284 0.10 9.39 2.82
C ASN A 284 1.21 9.65 1.80
N ASP A 285 2.41 9.99 2.25
CA ASP A 285 3.57 10.25 1.38
C ASP A 285 3.98 9.01 0.57
N TYR A 286 3.75 7.80 1.13
CA TYR A 286 4.04 6.53 0.47
C TYR A 286 2.84 5.88 -0.21
N THR A 287 1.67 6.52 -0.30
CA THR A 287 0.43 5.87 -0.77
C THR A 287 0.59 5.20 -2.14
N SER A 288 1.17 5.88 -3.12
CA SER A 288 1.39 5.29 -4.45
C SER A 288 2.27 4.03 -4.38
N ALA A 289 3.34 4.05 -3.59
CA ALA A 289 4.19 2.89 -3.41
C ALA A 289 3.47 1.78 -2.63
N LEU A 290 2.67 2.14 -1.63
CA LEU A 290 1.90 1.24 -0.79
C LEU A 290 0.88 0.44 -1.61
N LEU A 291 0.25 1.07 -2.60
CA LEU A 291 -0.69 0.42 -3.52
C LEU A 291 0.01 -0.52 -4.52
N SER A 292 1.19 -0.15 -5.05
CA SER A 292 1.86 -0.95 -6.10
C SER A 292 2.74 -2.08 -5.56
N ASN A 293 3.45 -1.87 -4.45
CA ASN A 293 4.62 -2.69 -4.10
C ASN A 293 4.40 -3.64 -2.93
N TYR A 294 3.30 -3.51 -2.19
CA TYR A 294 3.12 -4.18 -0.89
C TYR A 294 1.97 -5.20 -0.87
N GLY A 295 1.35 -5.53 -2.01
CA GLY A 295 0.21 -6.47 -2.07
C GLY A 295 0.47 -7.85 -1.46
N PHE A 296 1.74 -8.29 -1.37
CA PHE A 296 2.14 -9.52 -0.68
C PHE A 296 2.07 -9.46 0.86
N TYR A 297 2.12 -8.25 1.43
CA TYR A 297 2.26 -8.04 2.87
C TYR A 297 1.10 -7.26 3.49
N THR A 298 0.21 -6.72 2.68
CA THR A 298 -0.86 -5.82 3.12
C THR A 298 -1.95 -5.74 2.05
N PHE A 299 -3.19 -5.46 2.46
CA PHE A 299 -4.24 -4.97 1.57
C PHE A 299 -4.41 -3.47 1.75
N SER A 300 -3.54 -2.70 1.11
CA SER A 300 -3.39 -1.25 1.26
C SER A 300 -4.46 -0.36 0.62
N PRO A 301 -5.25 -0.79 -0.39
CA PRO A 301 -6.33 0.04 -0.92
C PRO A 301 -7.33 0.51 0.13
N LEU A 302 -7.44 -0.20 1.27
CA LEU A 302 -8.25 0.23 2.42
C LEU A 302 -7.88 1.63 2.93
N PHE A 303 -6.61 2.02 2.85
CA PHE A 303 -6.15 3.35 3.23
C PHE A 303 -6.91 4.46 2.50
N LEU A 304 -7.33 4.24 1.25
CA LEU A 304 -8.05 5.24 0.46
C LEU A 304 -9.44 5.55 1.05
N TYR A 305 -10.08 4.59 1.70
CA TYR A 305 -11.32 4.84 2.45
C TYR A 305 -11.04 5.71 3.67
N SER A 306 -10.05 5.32 4.47
CA SER A 306 -9.66 6.05 5.68
C SER A 306 -9.15 7.46 5.37
N LYS A 307 -8.51 7.66 4.22
CA LYS A 307 -8.11 8.97 3.71
C LYS A 307 -9.30 9.87 3.38
N ILE A 308 -10.35 9.33 2.75
CA ILE A 308 -11.61 10.06 2.53
C ILE A 308 -12.26 10.41 3.88
N GLU A 309 -12.36 9.46 4.81
CA GLU A 309 -12.97 9.70 6.12
C GLU A 309 -12.23 10.79 6.92
N ARG A 310 -10.89 10.76 6.94
CA ARG A 310 -10.05 11.79 7.59
C ARG A 310 -10.25 13.17 6.96
N ASN A 311 -10.25 13.27 5.63
CA ASN A 311 -10.46 14.57 4.99
C ASN A 311 -11.91 15.06 5.10
N ARG A 312 -12.87 14.15 5.27
CA ARG A 312 -14.25 14.51 5.60
C ARG A 312 -14.35 15.11 7.01
N SER A 313 -13.73 14.49 8.02
CA SER A 313 -13.78 15.02 9.39
C SER A 313 -13.12 16.38 9.53
N LEU A 314 -12.13 16.68 8.68
CA LEU A 314 -11.42 17.97 8.65
C LEU A 314 -11.98 18.98 7.64
N ASN A 315 -13.05 18.63 6.91
CA ASN A 315 -13.65 19.47 5.86
C ASN A 315 -12.67 19.86 4.73
N THR A 316 -11.71 18.98 4.40
CA THR A 316 -10.67 19.18 3.38
C THR A 316 -10.82 18.23 2.19
N LEU A 317 -12.02 17.69 1.96
CA LEU A 317 -12.29 16.75 0.85
C LEU A 317 -11.98 17.32 -0.54
N ALA A 318 -12.14 18.63 -0.74
CA ALA A 318 -11.84 19.27 -2.01
C ALA A 318 -10.33 19.27 -2.31
N ASP A 319 -9.48 19.36 -1.27
CA ASP A 319 -8.02 19.44 -1.40
C ASP A 319 -7.42 18.13 -1.95
N LEU A 320 -8.14 17.00 -1.77
CA LEU A 320 -7.76 15.70 -2.31
C LEU A 320 -7.56 15.71 -3.82
N TYR A 321 -8.30 16.54 -4.55
CA TYR A 321 -8.21 16.56 -6.01
C TYR A 321 -6.82 16.98 -6.45
N GLU A 322 -6.33 18.13 -5.97
CA GLU A 322 -5.01 18.66 -6.31
C GLU A 322 -3.88 17.80 -5.72
N GLU A 323 -4.06 17.31 -4.48
CA GLU A 323 -3.10 16.41 -3.84
C GLU A 323 -2.88 15.14 -4.67
N ASN A 324 -3.97 14.52 -5.14
CA ASN A 324 -3.92 13.26 -5.90
C ASN A 324 -3.24 13.42 -7.26
N GLN A 325 -3.30 14.60 -7.90
CA GLN A 325 -2.58 14.85 -9.15
C GLN A 325 -1.06 14.74 -8.95
N VAL A 326 -0.56 15.15 -7.79
CA VAL A 326 0.87 15.06 -7.45
C VAL A 326 1.23 13.67 -6.92
N LEU A 327 0.38 13.11 -6.06
CA LEU A 327 0.62 11.84 -5.37
C LEU A 327 0.64 10.64 -6.33
N PHE A 328 -0.24 10.64 -7.33
CA PHE A 328 -0.41 9.54 -8.28
C PHE A 328 0.17 9.84 -9.67
N LEU A 329 1.04 10.85 -9.80
CA LEU A 329 1.62 11.26 -11.09
C LEU A 329 2.36 10.11 -11.81
N GLU A 330 3.02 9.24 -11.05
CA GLU A 330 3.81 8.10 -11.54
C GLU A 330 3.17 6.76 -11.16
N PHE A 331 1.94 6.77 -10.66
CA PHE A 331 1.27 5.54 -10.26
C PHE A 331 0.68 4.83 -11.48
N GLU A 332 1.16 3.62 -11.74
CA GLU A 332 0.60 2.73 -12.74
C GLU A 332 -0.30 1.70 -12.06
N ASN A 333 -1.54 1.64 -12.53
CA ASN A 333 -2.54 0.74 -12.00
C ASN A 333 -2.45 -0.63 -12.69
N ASP A 334 -2.21 -1.70 -11.93
CA ASP A 334 -2.19 -3.07 -12.46
C ASP A 334 -3.62 -3.62 -12.55
N THR A 335 -4.12 -3.80 -13.77
CA THR A 335 -5.47 -4.31 -14.04
C THR A 335 -5.66 -5.78 -13.66
N HIS A 336 -4.59 -6.51 -13.34
CA HIS A 336 -4.65 -7.88 -12.80
C HIS A 336 -4.91 -7.90 -11.30
N ASP A 337 -4.54 -6.85 -10.57
CA ASP A 337 -4.96 -6.61 -9.18
C ASP A 337 -6.33 -5.93 -9.19
N VAL A 338 -7.38 -6.76 -9.18
CA VAL A 338 -8.75 -6.31 -9.40
C VAL A 338 -9.24 -5.46 -8.24
N GLY A 339 -8.91 -5.80 -7.01
CA GLY A 339 -9.31 -5.09 -5.81
C GLY A 339 -8.64 -3.73 -5.68
N CYS A 340 -7.32 -3.66 -5.91
CA CYS A 340 -6.64 -2.39 -5.95
C CYS A 340 -7.19 -1.51 -7.07
N THR A 341 -7.32 -2.04 -8.29
CA THR A 341 -7.89 -1.32 -9.43
C THR A 341 -9.28 -0.77 -9.15
N LEU A 342 -10.18 -1.62 -8.62
CA LEU A 342 -11.55 -1.26 -8.28
C LEU A 342 -11.60 -0.11 -7.29
N ILE A 343 -10.89 -0.24 -6.16
CA ILE A 343 -10.92 0.75 -5.08
C ILE A 343 -10.23 2.05 -5.51
N TYR A 344 -9.08 1.96 -6.18
CA TYR A 344 -8.34 3.13 -6.65
C TYR A 344 -9.12 3.95 -7.67
N MET A 345 -9.65 3.32 -8.73
CA MET A 345 -10.39 4.04 -9.77
C MET A 345 -11.71 4.62 -9.22
N THR A 346 -12.37 3.90 -8.32
CA THR A 346 -13.56 4.42 -7.62
C THR A 346 -13.19 5.62 -6.74
N TYR A 347 -12.09 5.53 -5.98
CA TYR A 347 -11.56 6.64 -5.18
C TYR A 347 -11.27 7.87 -6.05
N ARG A 348 -10.62 7.70 -7.21
CA ARG A 348 -10.35 8.81 -8.16
C ARG A 348 -11.65 9.46 -8.63
N ALA A 349 -12.66 8.67 -8.97
CA ALA A 349 -13.97 9.18 -9.36
C ALA A 349 -14.67 9.95 -8.22
N VAL A 350 -14.62 9.42 -6.99
CA VAL A 350 -15.22 10.06 -5.81
C VAL A 350 -14.53 11.38 -5.47
N VAL A 351 -13.20 11.46 -5.61
CA VAL A 351 -12.47 12.72 -5.41
C VAL A 351 -12.87 13.77 -6.44
N CYS A 352 -13.08 13.38 -7.71
CA CYS A 352 -13.63 14.28 -8.73
C CYS A 352 -15.05 14.75 -8.37
N PHE A 353 -15.87 13.86 -7.82
CA PHE A 353 -17.22 14.19 -7.34
C PHE A 353 -17.22 15.28 -6.24
N PHE A 354 -16.24 15.27 -5.32
CA PHE A 354 -16.16 16.29 -4.26
C PHE A 354 -15.76 17.69 -4.74
N VAL A 355 -15.30 17.83 -5.97
CA VAL A 355 -15.00 19.12 -6.62
C VAL A 355 -15.90 19.38 -7.83
N ASP A 356 -17.05 18.70 -7.89
CA ASP A 356 -18.09 18.84 -8.92
C ASP A 356 -17.61 18.57 -10.36
N LYS A 357 -16.49 17.86 -10.53
CA LYS A 357 -15.95 17.39 -11.83
C LYS A 357 -16.59 16.07 -12.23
N TYR A 358 -17.92 16.08 -12.41
CA TYR A 358 -18.71 14.88 -12.66
C TYR A 358 -18.41 14.21 -14.01
N ASP A 359 -17.98 14.97 -15.02
CA ASP A 359 -17.57 14.42 -16.32
C ASP A 359 -16.27 13.61 -16.21
N GLU A 360 -15.30 14.11 -15.43
CA GLU A 360 -14.06 13.41 -15.14
C GLU A 360 -14.33 12.15 -14.29
N ALA A 361 -15.20 12.27 -13.28
CA ALA A 361 -15.65 11.13 -12.48
C ALA A 361 -16.28 10.04 -13.35
N ALA A 362 -17.15 10.41 -14.29
CA ALA A 362 -17.77 9.47 -15.22
C ALA A 362 -16.74 8.78 -16.13
N LYS A 363 -15.70 9.49 -16.61
CA LYS A 363 -14.61 8.89 -17.41
C LYS A 363 -13.86 7.81 -16.63
N TRP A 364 -13.49 8.07 -15.37
CA TRP A 364 -12.86 7.07 -14.50
C TRP A 364 -13.71 5.81 -14.37
N LEU A 365 -15.00 5.95 -14.10
CA LEU A 365 -15.91 4.83 -13.91
C LEU A 365 -16.20 4.08 -15.22
N ASN A 366 -16.31 4.76 -16.36
CA ASN A 366 -16.46 4.09 -17.65
C ASN A 366 -15.21 3.27 -18.01
N ASN A 367 -14.01 3.82 -17.77
CA ASN A 367 -12.77 3.08 -17.97
C ASN A 367 -12.75 1.82 -17.12
N LEU A 368 -13.17 1.93 -15.85
CA LEU A 368 -13.28 0.79 -14.94
C LEU A 368 -14.29 -0.25 -15.43
N LEU A 369 -15.47 0.16 -15.93
CA LEU A 369 -16.49 -0.77 -16.44
C LEU A 369 -16.08 -1.49 -17.74
N ASN A 370 -15.13 -0.94 -18.49
CA ASN A 370 -14.58 -1.59 -19.67
C ASN A 370 -13.61 -2.73 -19.32
N GLU A 371 -13.07 -2.74 -18.09
CA GLU A 371 -12.20 -3.82 -17.62
C GLU A 371 -12.97 -5.14 -17.46
N HIS A 372 -12.48 -6.18 -18.12
CA HIS A 372 -13.15 -7.48 -18.13
C HIS A 372 -13.07 -8.20 -16.76
N SER A 373 -12.05 -7.90 -15.96
CA SER A 373 -11.80 -8.56 -14.67
C SER A 373 -12.91 -8.30 -13.64
N ILE A 374 -13.53 -7.11 -13.65
CA ILE A 374 -14.54 -6.68 -12.69
C ILE A 374 -15.89 -7.36 -12.91
N LYS A 375 -16.14 -7.85 -14.13
CA LYS A 375 -17.37 -8.59 -14.45
C LYS A 375 -17.54 -9.88 -13.64
N LYS A 376 -16.46 -10.38 -13.02
CA LYS A 376 -16.47 -11.52 -12.09
C LYS A 376 -17.12 -11.19 -10.74
N TYR A 377 -17.26 -9.91 -10.41
CA TYR A 377 -17.76 -9.41 -9.13
C TYR A 377 -19.05 -8.61 -9.34
N PRO A 378 -20.21 -9.29 -9.45
CA PRO A 378 -21.46 -8.65 -9.87
C PRO A 378 -21.95 -7.57 -8.90
N GLU A 379 -21.78 -7.75 -7.59
CA GLU A 379 -22.19 -6.76 -6.58
C GLU A 379 -21.35 -5.49 -6.66
N ALA A 380 -20.02 -5.62 -6.63
CA ALA A 380 -19.11 -4.50 -6.80
C ALA A 380 -19.35 -3.75 -8.13
N LEU A 381 -19.63 -4.49 -9.21
CA LEU A 381 -20.00 -3.90 -10.50
C LEU A 381 -21.27 -3.03 -10.41
N LEU A 382 -22.27 -3.43 -9.62
CA LEU A 382 -23.47 -2.63 -9.41
C LEU A 382 -23.17 -1.35 -8.61
N ASP A 383 -22.31 -1.42 -7.60
CA ASP A 383 -21.85 -0.25 -6.83
C ASP A 383 -21.10 0.76 -7.73
N VAL A 384 -20.24 0.30 -8.66
CA VAL A 384 -19.60 1.16 -9.66
C VAL A 384 -20.63 1.79 -10.60
N LYS A 385 -21.59 1.00 -11.09
CA LYS A 385 -22.63 1.48 -12.02
C LYS A 385 -23.58 2.48 -11.37
N ILE A 386 -23.97 2.29 -10.11
CA ILE A 386 -24.85 3.24 -9.42
C ILE A 386 -24.13 4.57 -9.18
N LEU A 387 -22.84 4.54 -8.89
CA LEU A 387 -22.02 5.75 -8.81
C LEU A 387 -21.89 6.46 -10.16
N LEU A 388 -21.75 5.72 -11.26
CA LEU A 388 -21.75 6.28 -12.61
C LEU A 388 -23.11 6.91 -12.96
N ALA A 389 -24.21 6.23 -12.64
CA ALA A 389 -25.55 6.77 -12.82
C ALA A 389 -25.75 8.07 -12.01
N LEU A 390 -25.17 8.16 -10.81
CA LEU A 390 -25.15 9.40 -10.03
C LEU A 390 -24.42 10.53 -10.76
N GLN A 391 -23.28 10.25 -11.40
CA GLN A 391 -22.56 11.28 -12.17
C GLN A 391 -23.42 11.78 -13.33
N TYR A 392 -24.06 10.90 -14.10
CA TYR A 392 -24.93 11.31 -15.22
C TYR A 392 -26.20 12.03 -14.76
N CYS A 393 -26.75 11.67 -13.60
CA CYS A 393 -27.85 12.41 -12.96
C CYS A 393 -27.43 13.87 -12.69
N LEU A 394 -26.25 14.09 -12.10
CA LEU A 394 -25.73 15.42 -11.80
C LEU A 394 -25.33 16.21 -13.04
N LEU A 395 -24.85 15.54 -14.09
CA LEU A 395 -24.57 16.12 -15.41
C LEU A 395 -25.82 16.42 -16.24
N ARG A 396 -26.99 15.91 -15.84
CA ARG A 396 -28.25 15.99 -16.60
C ARG A 396 -28.22 15.28 -17.94
N ASP A 397 -27.40 14.24 -18.06
CA ASP A 397 -27.42 13.37 -19.23
C ASP A 397 -28.54 12.34 -19.07
N GLU A 398 -29.76 12.74 -19.43
CA GLU A 398 -30.96 11.91 -19.27
C GLU A 398 -30.88 10.60 -20.06
N GLU A 399 -30.26 10.60 -21.24
CA GLU A 399 -30.16 9.42 -22.09
C GLU A 399 -29.27 8.36 -21.43
N LEU A 400 -28.05 8.75 -21.04
CA LEU A 400 -27.11 7.83 -20.38
C LEU A 400 -27.60 7.41 -19.00
N TYR A 401 -28.18 8.33 -18.23
CA TYR A 401 -28.79 8.03 -16.94
C TYR A 401 -29.91 6.99 -17.06
N ASN A 402 -30.89 7.21 -17.95
CA ASN A 402 -32.03 6.32 -18.09
C ASN A 402 -31.61 4.92 -18.60
N SER A 403 -30.63 4.86 -19.50
CA SER A 403 -30.04 3.62 -19.98
C SER A 403 -29.41 2.81 -18.84
N LEU A 404 -28.57 3.46 -18.02
CA LEU A 404 -27.90 2.81 -16.89
C LEU A 404 -28.87 2.38 -15.79
N VAL A 405 -29.83 3.23 -15.41
CA VAL A 405 -30.82 2.90 -14.38
C VAL A 405 -31.68 1.71 -14.82
N SER A 406 -32.06 1.64 -16.09
CA SER A 406 -32.81 0.49 -16.62
C SER A 406 -32.02 -0.81 -16.52
N SER A 407 -30.72 -0.74 -16.85
CA SER A 407 -29.78 -1.87 -16.71
C SER A 407 -29.62 -2.29 -15.24
N LEU A 408 -29.37 -1.34 -14.33
CA LEU A 408 -29.27 -1.57 -12.88
C LEU A 408 -30.53 -2.22 -12.32
N GLN A 409 -31.72 -1.68 -12.64
CA GLN A 409 -32.99 -2.23 -12.16
C GLN A 409 -33.23 -3.67 -12.63
N ARG A 410 -32.80 -4.03 -13.83
CA ARG A 410 -32.85 -5.42 -14.31
C ARG A 410 -31.91 -6.31 -13.51
N GLN A 411 -30.68 -5.87 -13.26
CA GLN A 411 -29.68 -6.67 -12.55
C GLN A 411 -30.03 -6.86 -11.06
N VAL A 412 -30.53 -5.81 -10.39
CA VAL A 412 -31.04 -5.91 -9.00
C VAL A 412 -32.18 -6.91 -8.87
N ARG A 413 -33.07 -7.02 -9.87
CA ARG A 413 -34.13 -8.04 -9.87
C ARG A 413 -33.59 -9.48 -9.99
N ILE A 414 -32.45 -9.66 -10.65
CA ILE A 414 -31.83 -10.98 -10.86
C ILE A 414 -31.10 -11.43 -9.61
N LEU A 415 -30.36 -10.52 -8.95
CA LEU A 415 -29.54 -10.83 -7.78
C LEU A 415 -30.33 -10.88 -6.48
N GLY A 416 -31.45 -10.15 -6.39
CA GLY A 416 -32.29 -10.07 -5.19
C GLY A 416 -32.33 -8.66 -4.62
N LYS A 417 -33.52 -8.21 -4.20
CA LYS A 417 -33.74 -6.81 -3.77
C LYS A 417 -33.30 -6.54 -2.33
N ASP A 418 -33.36 -7.55 -1.47
CA ASP A 418 -33.20 -7.36 -0.03
C ASP A 418 -31.73 -7.14 0.36
N GLU A 419 -30.79 -7.72 -0.39
CA GLU A 419 -29.33 -7.55 -0.20
C GLU A 419 -28.79 -6.25 -0.83
N LEU A 420 -29.51 -5.69 -1.82
CA LEU A 420 -29.10 -4.50 -2.60
C LEU A 420 -29.97 -3.27 -2.28
N GLY A 421 -30.34 -3.13 -1.01
CA GLY A 421 -31.20 -2.05 -0.52
C GLY A 421 -30.64 -0.65 -0.82
N HIS A 422 -29.32 -0.46 -0.69
CA HIS A 422 -28.66 0.82 -0.97
C HIS A 422 -28.80 1.24 -2.42
N ILE A 423 -28.58 0.32 -3.35
CA ILE A 423 -28.69 0.58 -4.80
C ILE A 423 -30.14 0.97 -5.15
N THR A 424 -31.11 0.24 -4.60
CA THR A 424 -32.53 0.51 -4.84
C THR A 424 -32.94 1.90 -4.33
N LEU A 425 -32.46 2.30 -3.15
CA LEU A 425 -32.71 3.62 -2.59
C LEU A 425 -32.03 4.73 -3.39
N LEU A 426 -30.77 4.56 -3.79
CA LEU A 426 -30.05 5.52 -4.63
C LEU A 426 -30.75 5.75 -5.98
N ILE A 427 -31.27 4.70 -6.62
CA ILE A 427 -32.09 4.85 -7.85
C ILE A 427 -33.33 5.70 -7.58
N LYS A 428 -34.03 5.48 -6.46
CA LYS A 428 -35.22 6.28 -6.10
C LYS A 428 -34.85 7.75 -5.87
N ILE A 429 -33.76 8.00 -5.14
CA ILE A 429 -33.25 9.35 -4.86
C ILE A 429 -32.98 10.09 -6.17
N MET A 430 -32.23 9.48 -7.10
CA MET A 430 -31.94 10.09 -8.40
C MET A 430 -33.19 10.33 -9.25
N LYS A 431 -34.17 9.43 -9.22
CA LYS A 431 -35.45 9.63 -9.93
C LYS A 431 -36.27 10.80 -9.39
N VAL A 432 -36.32 10.98 -8.07
CA VAL A 432 -36.96 12.16 -7.46
C VAL A 432 -36.20 13.42 -7.87
N SER A 433 -34.87 13.34 -7.91
CA SER A 433 -34.01 14.41 -8.40
C SER A 433 -34.42 14.85 -9.82
N MET A 434 -34.47 13.94 -10.78
CA MET A 434 -34.72 14.32 -12.18
C MET A 434 -36.16 14.78 -12.47
N ASN A 435 -37.15 14.30 -11.70
CA ASN A 435 -38.56 14.50 -12.03
C ASN A 435 -39.28 15.59 -11.20
N GLU A 436 -38.76 15.96 -10.03
CA GLU A 436 -39.43 16.88 -9.10
C GLU A 436 -38.66 18.20 -8.92
N ILE A 437 -39.38 19.30 -8.67
CA ILE A 437 -38.81 20.65 -8.59
C ILE A 437 -39.18 21.29 -7.24
N GLY A 438 -38.23 22.00 -6.62
CA GLY A 438 -38.46 22.86 -5.45
C GLY A 438 -38.60 22.11 -4.11
N LYS A 439 -39.38 22.68 -3.17
CA LYS A 439 -39.56 22.13 -1.80
C LYS A 439 -39.95 20.64 -1.70
N PRO A 440 -40.88 20.09 -2.52
CA PRO A 440 -41.25 18.67 -2.43
C PRO A 440 -40.09 17.72 -2.78
N ARG A 441 -39.15 18.16 -3.64
CA ARG A 441 -37.94 17.41 -3.99
C ARG A 441 -37.02 17.26 -2.77
N PHE A 442 -36.71 18.37 -2.11
CA PHE A 442 -35.83 18.38 -0.93
C PHE A 442 -36.36 17.49 0.19
N SER A 443 -37.65 17.60 0.54
CA SER A 443 -38.24 16.77 1.60
C SER A 443 -38.19 15.28 1.26
N LYS A 444 -38.55 14.88 0.03
CA LYS A 444 -38.55 13.46 -0.38
C LYS A 444 -37.14 12.88 -0.47
N ILE A 445 -36.18 13.61 -1.02
CA ILE A 445 -34.79 13.17 -1.06
C ILE A 445 -34.25 13.01 0.36
N SER A 446 -34.56 13.96 1.26
CA SER A 446 -34.13 13.89 2.65
C SER A 446 -34.69 12.65 3.36
N GLU A 447 -35.99 12.35 3.19
CA GLU A 447 -36.61 11.14 3.75
C GLU A 447 -35.95 9.84 3.24
N LEU A 448 -35.64 9.77 1.94
CA LEU A 448 -34.96 8.61 1.36
C LEU A 448 -33.50 8.50 1.82
N VAL A 449 -32.81 9.62 2.02
CA VAL A 449 -31.45 9.66 2.57
C VAL A 449 -31.42 9.17 4.02
N GLU A 450 -32.41 9.53 4.84
CA GLU A 450 -32.53 9.00 6.21
C GLU A 450 -32.77 7.48 6.24
N GLN A 451 -33.43 6.92 5.21
CA GLN A 451 -33.52 5.46 5.05
C GLN A 451 -32.17 4.87 4.62
N LEU A 452 -31.45 5.55 3.72
CA LEU A 452 -30.15 5.11 3.21
C LEU A 452 -29.09 5.07 4.31
N LYS A 453 -29.09 6.05 5.23
CA LYS A 453 -28.17 6.10 6.39
C LYS A 453 -28.30 4.90 7.34
N LYS A 454 -29.45 4.22 7.34
CA LYS A 454 -29.68 3.02 8.17
C LYS A 454 -29.08 1.76 7.56
N ILE A 455 -28.67 1.81 6.29
CA ILE A 455 -28.04 0.69 5.62
C ILE A 455 -26.54 0.79 5.85
N GLU A 456 -25.98 -0.20 6.53
CA GLU A 456 -24.54 -0.35 6.67
C GLU A 456 -24.03 -1.28 5.55
N PRO A 457 -23.31 -0.74 4.56
CA PRO A 457 -22.87 -1.54 3.43
C PRO A 457 -21.79 -2.54 3.84
N ILE A 458 -21.96 -3.77 3.40
CA ILE A 458 -21.04 -4.87 3.62
C ILE A 458 -20.04 -4.94 2.46
N GLY A 459 -18.74 -5.18 2.73
CA GLY A 459 -17.72 -5.27 1.68
C GLY A 459 -17.46 -3.94 0.94
N PHE A 460 -17.17 -4.03 -0.35
CA PHE A 460 -16.99 -2.87 -1.22
C PHE A 460 -18.33 -2.16 -1.43
N SER A 461 -18.39 -0.87 -1.10
CA SER A 461 -19.51 -0.02 -1.48
C SER A 461 -19.11 1.43 -1.64
N VAL A 462 -19.77 2.10 -2.58
CA VAL A 462 -19.59 3.53 -2.82
C VAL A 462 -20.14 4.39 -1.69
N LEU A 463 -21.06 3.88 -0.86
CA LEU A 463 -21.57 4.58 0.33
C LEU A 463 -20.51 4.76 1.43
N LYS A 464 -19.47 3.91 1.46
CA LYS A 464 -18.32 4.10 2.35
C LYS A 464 -17.48 5.32 1.94
N MET A 465 -17.51 5.68 0.66
CA MET A 465 -16.75 6.82 0.13
C MET A 465 -17.60 8.10 0.00
N ILE A 466 -18.89 7.98 -0.34
CA ILE A 466 -19.85 9.10 -0.42
C ILE A 466 -20.88 8.94 0.68
N LYS A 467 -20.77 9.74 1.75
CA LYS A 467 -21.79 9.79 2.79
C LYS A 467 -23.00 10.58 2.29
N PRO A 468 -24.23 10.09 2.51
CA PRO A 468 -25.44 10.80 2.14
C PRO A 468 -25.74 11.87 3.19
N ASP A 469 -24.95 12.94 3.20
CA ASP A 469 -25.06 14.08 4.09
C ASP A 469 -25.92 15.22 3.49
N GLU A 470 -25.98 16.36 4.18
CA GLU A 470 -26.76 17.51 3.70
C GLU A 470 -26.21 18.04 2.38
N ARG A 471 -24.88 18.02 2.18
CA ARG A 471 -24.24 18.44 0.93
C ARG A 471 -24.69 17.54 -0.23
N PHE A 472 -24.76 16.23 -0.03
CA PHE A 472 -25.28 15.29 -1.01
C PHE A 472 -26.72 15.62 -1.44
N VAL A 473 -27.60 15.93 -0.47
CA VAL A 473 -28.98 16.35 -0.74
C VAL A 473 -29.01 17.68 -1.50
N GLN A 474 -28.19 18.64 -1.11
CA GLN A 474 -28.10 19.95 -1.74
C GLN A 474 -27.62 19.86 -3.19
N GLN A 475 -26.57 19.07 -3.47
CA GLN A 475 -26.07 18.83 -4.84
C GLN A 475 -27.16 18.23 -5.72
N LEU A 476 -27.88 17.23 -5.21
CA LEU A 476 -29.01 16.64 -5.94
C LEU A 476 -30.16 17.63 -6.12
N CYS A 477 -30.44 18.52 -5.17
CA CYS A 477 -31.50 19.52 -5.34
C CYS A 477 -31.10 20.70 -6.25
N ALA A 478 -29.79 20.98 -6.38
CA ALA A 478 -29.25 22.06 -7.19
C ALA A 478 -29.29 21.79 -8.70
N ILE A 479 -29.76 20.61 -9.12
CA ILE A 479 -30.02 20.30 -10.52
C ILE A 479 -31.26 21.09 -10.99
N HIS A 480 -31.08 22.39 -11.28
CA HIS A 480 -32.04 23.28 -11.94
C HIS A 480 -31.35 24.19 -12.96
#